data_AF-A0A147KM29-F1
#
_entry.id   AF-A0A147KM29-F1
#
_cell.length_a   1.000
_cell.length_b   1.000
_cell.length_c   1.000
_cell.angle_alpha   90.00
_cell.angle_beta   90.00
_cell.angle_gamma   90.00
#
_symmetry.space_group_name_H-M   'P 1'
#
loop_
_entity.id
_entity.type
_entity.pdbx_description
1 polymer ?
#
loop_
_entity_poly.entity_id
_entity_poly.type
_entity_poly.pdbx_seq_one_letter_code
_entity_poly.pdbx_strand_id
1 'polypeptide(L)' 'MLSFERQWWKLEGSKEQAIRDEFGFSPTRYYQILNSLIDRPEALVFDPMTVKRLRRRRADRRRQRTARKLGIRL' A
#
# COMPACT_ATOMS: atom_id res chain seq x y z
N MET A 1 -1.53 -2.87 -11.28
CA MET A 1 -1.25 -2.70 -9.84
C MET A 1 -2.11 -1.62 -9.19
N LEU A 2 -1.98 -0.33 -9.58
CA LEU A 2 -2.81 0.73 -8.97
C LEU A 2 -4.31 0.63 -9.32
N SER A 3 -4.65 0.21 -10.55
CA SER A 3 -6.02 -0.12 -10.96
C SER A 3 -6.65 -1.23 -10.13
N PHE A 4 -5.89 -2.30 -9.84
CA PHE A 4 -6.29 -3.39 -8.95
C PHE A 4 -6.61 -2.86 -7.54
N GLU A 5 -5.78 -1.95 -7.00
CA GLU A 5 -6.08 -1.33 -5.71
C GLU A 5 -7.32 -0.44 -5.70
N ARG A 6 -7.59 0.22 -6.83
CA ARG A 6 -8.81 1.00 -7.01
C ARG A 6 -10.07 0.13 -7.06
N GLN A 7 -9.97 -1.14 -7.44
CA GLN A 7 -11.13 -2.04 -7.52
C GLN A 7 -11.25 -2.96 -6.30
N TRP A 8 -10.16 -3.18 -5.55
CA TRP A 8 -10.13 -4.12 -4.43
C TRP A 8 -11.15 -3.81 -3.32
N TRP A 9 -11.51 -2.55 -3.08
CA TRP A 9 -12.54 -2.22 -2.07
C TRP A 9 -13.93 -2.78 -2.38
N LYS A 10 -14.19 -3.24 -3.61
CA LYS A 10 -15.43 -3.91 -4.01
C LYS A 10 -15.37 -5.44 -3.91
N LEU A 11 -14.20 -6.04 -3.75
CA LEU A 11 -14.05 -7.49 -3.71
C LEU A 11 -14.09 -7.97 -2.25
N GLU A 12 -15.07 -8.80 -1.92
CA GLU A 12 -15.14 -9.53 -0.66
C GLU A 12 -14.20 -10.74 -0.74
N GLY A 13 -13.07 -10.71 -0.01
CA GLY A 13 -12.14 -11.83 -0.01
C GLY A 13 -10.78 -11.55 0.60
N SER A 14 -9.89 -12.55 0.55
CA SER A 14 -8.49 -12.40 0.96
C SER A 14 -7.70 -11.70 -0.15
N LYS A 15 -7.38 -10.43 0.07
CA LYS A 15 -6.55 -9.61 -0.81
C LYS A 15 -5.25 -10.28 -1.20
N GLU A 16 -4.68 -10.98 -0.24
CA GLU A 16 -3.41 -11.68 -0.42
C GLU A 16 -3.52 -12.85 -1.40
N GLN A 17 -4.66 -13.54 -1.44
CA GLN A 17 -4.90 -14.61 -2.39
C GLN A 17 -5.08 -14.05 -3.80
N ALA A 18 -5.92 -13.02 -3.96
CA ALA A 18 -6.11 -12.37 -5.25
C ALA A 18 -4.81 -11.75 -5.81
N ILE A 19 -3.94 -11.22 -4.94
CA ILE A 19 -2.61 -10.77 -5.34
C ILE A 19 -1.75 -11.93 -5.89
N ARG A 20 -1.79 -13.09 -5.23
CA ARG A 20 -1.06 -14.27 -5.69
C ARG A 20 -1.60 -14.79 -7.01
N ASP A 21 -2.92 -14.83 -7.16
CA ASP A 21 -3.58 -15.37 -8.35
C ASP A 21 -3.41 -14.45 -9.57
N GLU A 22 -3.53 -13.13 -9.39
CA GLU A 22 -3.45 -12.15 -10.48
C GLU A 22 -2.00 -11.85 -10.91
N PHE A 23 -1.08 -11.72 -9.93
CA PHE A 23 0.30 -11.28 -10.20
C PHE A 23 1.34 -12.39 -10.09
N GLY A 24 0.99 -13.58 -9.58
CA GLY A 24 1.93 -14.69 -9.38
C GLY A 24 3.00 -14.41 -8.32
N PHE A 25 2.87 -13.34 -7.54
CA PHE A 25 3.86 -12.92 -6.54
C PHE A 25 3.33 -13.10 -5.11
N SER A 26 4.25 -13.29 -4.17
CA SER A 26 3.89 -13.25 -2.76
C SER A 26 3.34 -11.86 -2.38
N PRO A 27 2.38 -11.78 -1.45
CA PRO A 27 1.81 -10.51 -0.99
C PRO A 27 2.88 -9.53 -0.49
N THR A 28 3.93 -10.05 0.16
CA THR A 28 5.07 -9.27 0.62
C THR A 28 5.78 -8.57 -0.53
N ARG A 29 6.07 -9.29 -1.62
CA ARG A 29 6.72 -8.72 -2.81
C ARG A 29 5.82 -7.71 -3.52
N TYR A 30 4.51 -8.00 -3.60
CA TYR A 30 3.51 -7.07 -4.11
C TYR A 30 3.58 -5.72 -3.37
N TYR A 31 3.55 -5.75 -2.03
CA TYR A 31 3.61 -4.52 -1.25
C TYR A 31 4.97 -3.81 -1.35
N GLN A 32 6.08 -4.51 -1.55
CA GLN A 32 7.39 -3.88 -1.80
C GLN A 32 7.41 -3.11 -3.12
N ILE A 33 6.90 -3.72 -4.20
CA ILE A 33 6.79 -3.09 -5.52
C ILE A 33 5.82 -1.91 -5.44
N LEU A 34 4.65 -2.10 -4.82
CA LEU A 34 3.66 -1.04 -4.64
C LEU A 34 4.26 0.14 -3.86
N ASN A 35 5.00 -0.12 -2.77
CA ASN A 35 5.65 0.94 -2.00
C ASN A 35 6.69 1.71 -2.81
N SER A 36 7.38 1.06 -3.76
CA SER A 36 8.33 1.73 -4.65
C SER A 36 7.61 2.52 -5.74
N LEU A 37 6.51 1.99 -6.28
CA LEU A 37 5.67 2.67 -7.26
C LEU A 37 5.05 3.96 -6.72
N ILE A 38 4.48 3.93 -5.50
CA ILE A 38 3.84 5.13 -4.91
C ILE A 38 4.82 6.27 -4.60
N ASP A 39 6.13 6.00 -4.58
CA ASP A 39 7.16 7.01 -4.38
C ASP A 39 7.56 7.68 -5.70
N ARG A 40 7.18 7.10 -6.85
CA ARG A 40 7.46 7.66 -8.17
C ARG A 40 6.37 8.65 -8.63
N PRO A 41 6.73 9.69 -9.42
CA PRO A 41 5.77 10.69 -9.89
C PRO A 41 4.72 10.13 -10.86
N GLU A 42 5.01 9.07 -11.61
CA GLU A 42 4.07 8.49 -12.59
C GLU A 42 2.85 7.87 -11.89
N ALA A 43 3.01 7.37 -10.66
CA ALA A 43 1.89 6.85 -9.88
C ALA A 43 0.90 7.96 -9.49
N LEU A 44 1.38 9.18 -9.24
CA LEU A 44 0.52 10.34 -8.97
C LEU A 44 -0.26 10.77 -10.21
N VAL A 45 0.32 10.62 -11.40
CA VAL A 45 -0.38 10.90 -12.67
C VAL A 45 -1.49 9.88 -12.93
N PHE A 46 -1.26 8.61 -12.59
CA PHE A 46 -2.22 7.55 -12.81
C PHE A 46 -3.41 7.57 -11.82
N ASP A 47 -3.14 7.67 -10.52
CA ASP A 47 -4.20 7.79 -9.50
C ASP A 47 -3.71 8.60 -8.28
N PRO A 48 -3.85 9.94 -8.32
CA PRO A 48 -3.32 10.80 -7.27
C PRO A 48 -4.00 10.60 -5.92
N MET A 49 -5.29 10.21 -5.88
CA MET A 49 -6.02 10.03 -4.62
C MET A 49 -5.60 8.75 -3.90
N THR A 50 -5.51 7.64 -4.64
CA THR A 50 -5.07 6.35 -4.07
C THR A 50 -3.63 6.44 -3.60
N VAL A 51 -2.74 7.05 -4.39
CA VAL A 51 -1.34 7.25 -4.00
C VAL A 51 -1.21 8.13 -2.76
N LYS A 52 -1.90 9.27 -2.68
CA LYS A 52 -1.86 10.14 -1.49
C LYS A 52 -2.35 9.40 -0.24
N ARG A 53 -3.44 8.61 -0.36
CA ARG A 53 -3.97 7.82 0.76
C ARG A 53 -2.98 6.74 1.23
N LEU A 54 -2.34 6.03 0.30
CA LEU A 54 -1.33 5.01 0.60
C LEU A 54 -0.09 5.63 1.26
N ARG A 55 0.41 6.76 0.73
CA ARG A 55 1.55 7.48 1.31
C ARG A 55 1.24 7.97 2.73
N ARG A 56 0.02 8.48 2.98
CA ARG A 56 -0.42 8.88 4.32
C ARG A 56 -0.47 7.72 5.30
N ARG A 57 -1.11 6.60 4.93
CA ARG A 57 -1.10 5.36 5.74
C ARG A 57 0.31 4.88 6.07
N ARG A 58 1.25 4.98 5.12
CA ARG A 58 2.67 4.61 5.35
C ARG A 58 3.34 5.57 6.33
N ALA A 59 3.08 6.87 6.23
CA ALA A 59 3.56 7.87 7.18
C ALA A 59 3.02 7.62 8.59
N ASP A 60 1.73 7.29 8.74
CA ASP A 60 1.12 6.98 10.02
C ASP A 60 1.72 5.72 10.66
N ARG A 61 1.92 4.65 9.87
CA ARG A 61 2.64 3.45 10.34
C ARG A 61 4.08 3.75 10.75
N ARG A 62 4.77 4.62 10.01
CA ARG A 62 6.14 5.05 10.38
C ARG A 62 6.12 5.82 11.69
N ARG A 63 5.20 6.78 11.87
CA ARG A 63 5.03 7.53 13.11
C ARG A 63 4.73 6.63 14.30
N GLN A 64 3.82 5.66 14.15
CA GLN A 64 3.54 4.67 15.21
C GLN A 64 4.77 3.82 15.58
N ARG A 65 5.59 3.42 14.59
CA ARG A 65 6.84 2.70 14.86
C ARG A 65 7.85 3.59 15.60
N THR A 66 8.02 4.84 15.17
CA THR A 66 8.92 5.78 15.83
C THR A 66 8.46 6.10 17.26
N ALA A 67 7.16 6.30 17.48
CA ALA A 67 6.58 6.52 18.81
C ALA A 67 6.79 5.32 19.73
N ARG A 68 6.56 4.08 19.24
CA ARG A 68 6.89 2.86 19.98
C ARG A 68 8.38 2.73 20.30
N LYS A 69 9.26 3.10 19.37
CA LYS A 69 10.72 3.02 19.54
C LYS A 69 11.25 4.07 20.53
N LEU A 70 10.57 5.21 20.65
CA LEU A 70 10.84 6.24 21.66
C LEU A 70 10.15 5.99 23.01
N GLY A 71 9.37 4.91 23.16
CA GLY A 71 8.65 4.61 24.41
C GLY A 71 7.47 5.53 24.72
N ILE A 72 7.06 6.39 23.78
CA ILE A 72 5.97 7.34 23.97
C ILE A 72 4.65 6.65 23.59
N ARG A 73 3.83 6.33 24.61
CA ARG A 73 2.42 5.96 24.42
C ARG A 73 1.67 7.25 24.02
N LEU A 74 1.25 7.34 22.76
CA LEU A 74 0.22 8.30 22.32
C LEU A 74 -1.16 7.83 22.76
#